data_AF-I3M400-F1
#
_entry.id   AF-I3M400-F1
#
_cell.length_a   1.000
_cell.length_b   1.000
_cell.length_c   1.000
_cell.angle_alpha   90.00
_cell.angle_beta   90.00
_cell.angle_gamma   90.00
#
_symmetry.space_group_name_H-M   'P 1'
#
loop_
_entity.id
_entity.type
_entity.pdbx_description
1 polymer ?
#
loop_
_entity_poly.entity_id
_entity_poly.type
_entity_poly.pdbx_seq_one_letter_code
_entity_poly.pdbx_strand_id
1 'polypeptide(L)'
;MAGRLTRRWSPSLLQVLRFPVVQLHMSRTAMRASEKDFENARNQLKLLTKDPGNEVKLKLYALYKQATEGPCNTPKPSMLDFINKAKWDAWNALGSLPKETARQNYVDLVSSLSPSSESSSQVKPAAANEKQPGSENIIVTSQDGITKIMFNRPSKKNAITTSMYKEIIHALKAASTDNSAITVFTGNGDYYSSGNDLTNFTDVSPNSIEETAKNASILLREFVDAFIDFPKPLVAVINGPAVGIVVTLLGLFDAVYASDKATFHTPFSELGQSPEGCASYTFPKIMGPAKAAEMLIFGKKLTAGEACAQGLVTEVFPESTFQKEVWTRLKTYAKLPTNSLRISKELIRSNEKEKLHAVNAEECTVLQGRWLSEECMNALMNFMSRKSKL
;
A
#
# COMPACT_ATOMS: atom_id res chain seq x y z
N MET A 1 -46.06 -37.62 25.20
CA MET A 1 -45.21 -38.32 26.19
C MET A 1 -43.89 -38.72 25.53
N ALA A 2 -42.83 -38.97 26.31
CA ALA A 2 -41.53 -39.41 25.78
C ALA A 2 -41.45 -40.94 25.63
N GLY A 3 -40.53 -41.44 24.79
CA GLY A 3 -40.25 -42.87 24.66
C GLY A 3 -39.11 -43.16 23.68
N ARG A 4 -37.93 -43.54 24.18
CA ARG A 4 -36.84 -44.16 23.40
C ARG A 4 -36.82 -45.66 23.68
N LEU A 5 -36.59 -46.48 22.65
CA LEU A 5 -35.88 -47.77 22.67
C LEU A 5 -35.41 -48.06 21.22
N THR A 6 -34.17 -47.78 20.85
CA THR A 6 -33.00 -48.70 20.91
C THR A 6 -33.17 -50.05 20.21
N ARG A 7 -32.39 -50.29 19.15
CA ARG A 7 -31.66 -51.56 18.88
C ARG A 7 -30.54 -51.34 17.86
N ARG A 8 -29.47 -52.13 17.99
CA ARG A 8 -28.39 -52.35 16.99
C ARG A 8 -28.54 -53.77 16.43
N TRP A 9 -27.93 -54.04 15.27
CA TRP A 9 -26.85 -55.02 15.00
C TRP A 9 -26.67 -55.14 13.45
N SER A 10 -25.64 -55.84 12.96
CA SER A 10 -25.09 -55.78 11.57
C SER A 10 -24.93 -57.20 10.96
N PRO A 11 -24.15 -57.50 9.87
CA PRO A 11 -23.47 -56.71 8.81
C PRO A 11 -23.56 -57.29 7.35
N SER A 12 -22.97 -56.58 6.34
CA SER A 12 -22.52 -57.08 5.00
C SER A 12 -23.60 -57.62 4.00
N LEU A 13 -23.41 -57.83 2.68
CA LEU A 13 -22.30 -57.74 1.69
C LEU A 13 -22.70 -56.85 0.45
N LEU A 14 -22.09 -56.91 -0.76
CA LEU A 14 -20.71 -56.54 -1.20
C LEU A 14 -20.46 -56.99 -2.68
N GLN A 15 -20.80 -56.17 -3.69
CA GLN A 15 -20.32 -56.25 -5.11
C GLN A 15 -20.41 -54.81 -5.71
N VAL A 16 -19.39 -54.14 -6.27
CA VAL A 16 -18.29 -54.45 -7.21
C VAL A 16 -18.66 -54.25 -8.69
N LEU A 17 -18.13 -53.16 -9.27
CA LEU A 17 -17.85 -52.99 -10.70
C LEU A 17 -16.40 -52.47 -10.84
N ARG A 18 -15.70 -52.87 -11.91
CA ARG A 18 -14.30 -52.51 -12.19
C ARG A 18 -14.20 -51.67 -13.46
N PHE A 19 -13.27 -50.71 -13.48
CA PHE A 19 -12.60 -50.20 -14.69
C PHE A 19 -11.13 -49.82 -14.34
N PRO A 20 -10.24 -49.53 -15.31
CA PRO A 20 -8.98 -50.27 -15.42
C PRO A 20 -7.81 -49.73 -14.58
N VAL A 21 -6.82 -50.62 -14.39
CA VAL A 21 -5.54 -50.29 -13.74
C VAL A 21 -4.62 -49.59 -14.73
N VAL A 22 -4.18 -48.38 -14.38
CA VAL A 22 -2.96 -47.78 -14.92
C VAL A 22 -1.83 -47.99 -13.91
N GLN A 23 -0.81 -48.76 -14.28
CA GLN A 23 0.35 -49.00 -13.41
C GLN A 23 1.28 -47.78 -13.39
N LEU A 24 1.02 -46.84 -12.49
CA LEU A 24 2.04 -45.89 -12.05
C LEU A 24 3.10 -46.63 -11.23
N HIS A 25 4.33 -46.68 -11.75
CA HIS A 25 5.47 -47.31 -11.09
C HIS A 25 5.80 -46.61 -9.76
N MET A 26 5.69 -47.34 -8.64
CA MET A 26 6.15 -46.88 -7.32
C MET A 26 7.68 -46.95 -7.22
N SER A 27 8.36 -45.98 -7.83
CA SER A 27 9.81 -45.76 -7.67
C SER A 27 10.16 -44.27 -7.56
N ARG A 28 9.66 -43.62 -6.50
CA ARG A 28 10.35 -42.51 -5.86
C ARG A 28 10.55 -42.84 -4.39
N THR A 29 11.78 -43.16 -4.02
CA THR A 29 12.23 -43.13 -2.62
C THR A 29 11.92 -41.74 -2.07
N ALA A 30 11.11 -41.65 -1.02
CA ALA A 30 10.79 -40.38 -0.38
C ALA A 30 12.06 -39.81 0.28
N MET A 31 12.78 -38.96 -0.45
CA MET A 31 13.96 -38.27 0.06
C MET A 31 13.53 -37.37 1.22
N ARG A 32 14.00 -37.68 2.42
CA ARG A 32 13.81 -36.84 3.60
C ARG A 32 14.60 -35.54 3.39
N ALA A 33 13.95 -34.40 3.57
CA ALA A 33 14.56 -33.08 3.52
C ALA A 33 15.81 -33.03 4.42
N SER A 34 16.97 -32.83 3.80
CA SER A 34 18.21 -32.66 4.53
C SER A 34 18.21 -31.33 5.29
N GLU A 35 19.13 -31.18 6.23
CA GLU A 35 19.33 -29.91 6.94
C GLU A 35 19.65 -28.75 5.99
N LYS A 36 20.33 -29.05 4.86
CA LYS A 36 20.58 -28.11 3.77
C LYS A 36 19.29 -27.71 3.04
N ASP A 37 18.36 -28.64 2.81
CA ASP A 37 17.08 -28.35 2.16
C ASP A 37 16.17 -27.51 3.07
N PHE A 38 16.22 -27.77 4.37
CA PHE A 38 15.56 -26.96 5.39
C PHE A 38 16.11 -25.52 5.43
N GLU A 39 17.43 -25.32 5.41
CA GLU A 39 18.01 -23.97 5.30
C GLU A 39 17.74 -23.29 3.95
N ASN A 40 17.71 -24.04 2.84
CA ASN A 40 17.29 -23.51 1.54
C ASN A 40 15.84 -23.00 1.61
N ALA A 41 14.92 -23.76 2.20
CA ALA A 41 13.54 -23.34 2.42
C ALA A 41 13.44 -22.14 3.38
N ARG A 42 14.23 -22.09 4.47
CA ARG A 42 14.29 -20.90 5.35
C ARG A 42 14.74 -19.65 4.60
N ASN A 43 15.61 -19.79 3.59
CA ASN A 43 16.06 -18.67 2.76
C ASN A 43 15.02 -18.31 1.67
N GLN A 44 14.38 -19.28 1.03
CA GLN A 44 13.25 -19.03 0.13
C GLN A 44 12.07 -18.35 0.83
N LEU A 45 11.78 -18.69 2.09
CA LEU A 45 10.72 -18.05 2.88
C LEU A 45 10.97 -16.55 3.10
N LYS A 46 12.23 -16.12 3.21
CA LYS A 46 12.62 -14.69 3.29
C LYS A 46 12.45 -13.95 1.95
N LEU A 47 12.30 -14.69 0.84
CA LEU A 47 12.15 -14.17 -0.51
C LEU A 47 10.68 -14.20 -1.00
N LEU A 48 9.73 -14.64 -0.17
CA LEU A 48 8.30 -14.52 -0.49
C LEU A 48 7.89 -13.04 -0.54
N THR A 49 7.52 -12.57 -1.72
CA THR A 49 7.01 -11.20 -1.94
C THR A 49 5.59 -10.99 -1.44
N LYS A 50 4.85 -12.08 -1.14
CA LYS A 50 3.45 -12.06 -0.71
C LYS A 50 3.31 -12.66 0.68
N ASP A 51 2.49 -12.03 1.51
CA ASP A 51 2.14 -12.54 2.84
C ASP A 51 1.31 -13.83 2.71
N PRO A 52 1.79 -14.98 3.22
CA PRO A 52 1.04 -16.24 3.14
C PRO A 52 -0.12 -16.31 4.17
N GLY A 53 -0.31 -15.28 4.98
CA GLY A 53 -1.40 -15.16 5.95
C GLY A 53 -1.08 -15.76 7.32
N ASN A 54 -1.83 -15.32 8.33
CA ASN A 54 -1.54 -15.64 9.74
C ASN A 54 -1.59 -17.14 10.06
N GLU A 55 -2.51 -17.89 9.45
CA GLU A 55 -2.61 -19.35 9.67
C GLU A 55 -1.35 -20.07 9.14
N VAL A 56 -0.87 -19.70 7.95
CA VAL A 56 0.34 -20.29 7.35
C VAL A 56 1.58 -19.84 8.10
N LYS A 57 1.67 -18.58 8.52
CA LYS A 57 2.73 -18.08 9.41
C LYS A 57 2.82 -18.87 10.73
N LEU A 58 1.67 -19.21 11.33
CA LEU A 58 1.63 -20.04 12.54
C LEU A 58 2.05 -21.49 12.27
N LYS A 59 1.64 -22.09 11.15
CA LYS A 59 2.10 -23.43 10.73
C LYS A 59 3.61 -23.47 10.46
N LEU A 60 4.15 -22.49 9.74
CA LEU A 60 5.58 -22.34 9.49
C LEU A 60 6.38 -22.16 10.79
N TYR A 61 5.89 -21.32 11.72
CA TYR A 61 6.51 -21.15 13.04
C TYR A 61 6.52 -22.46 13.83
N ALA A 62 5.39 -23.14 13.92
CA ALA A 62 5.25 -24.40 14.65
C ALA A 62 6.19 -25.48 14.09
N LEU A 63 6.18 -25.68 12.76
CA LEU A 63 7.05 -26.65 12.10
C LEU A 63 8.54 -26.31 12.24
N TYR A 64 8.90 -25.03 12.16
CA TYR A 64 10.27 -24.58 12.42
C TYR A 64 10.73 -24.92 13.85
N LYS A 65 9.93 -24.57 14.87
CA LYS A 65 10.24 -24.87 16.28
C LYS A 65 10.31 -26.37 16.57
N GLN A 66 9.41 -27.15 15.97
CA GLN A 66 9.42 -28.61 16.07
C GLN A 66 10.64 -29.24 15.38
N ALA A 67 11.10 -28.66 14.26
CA ALA A 67 12.29 -29.10 13.53
C ALA A 67 13.60 -28.78 14.29
N THR A 68 13.74 -27.59 14.87
CA THR A 68 14.96 -27.19 15.59
C THR A 68 15.01 -27.75 17.00
N GLU A 69 13.98 -27.52 17.81
CA GLU A 69 13.99 -27.76 19.25
C GLU A 69 13.30 -29.08 19.61
N GLY A 70 12.17 -29.38 18.96
CA GLY A 70 11.39 -30.62 19.17
C GLY A 70 9.99 -30.33 19.72
N PRO A 71 9.37 -31.29 20.44
CA PRO A 71 8.08 -31.07 21.09
C PRO A 71 8.06 -29.82 21.97
N CYS A 72 6.91 -29.14 22.03
CA CYS A 72 6.77 -27.90 22.78
C CYS A 72 7.11 -28.10 24.26
N ASN A 73 8.12 -27.36 24.73
CA ASN A 73 8.74 -27.50 26.05
C ASN A 73 8.64 -26.21 26.90
N THR A 74 7.91 -25.20 26.42
CA THR A 74 7.74 -23.91 27.09
C THR A 74 6.41 -23.85 27.87
N PRO A 75 6.33 -23.08 28.97
CA PRO A 75 5.09 -22.89 29.70
C PRO A 75 4.05 -22.15 28.84
N LYS A 76 2.77 -22.48 29.01
CA LYS A 76 1.67 -21.87 28.24
C LYS A 76 1.56 -20.37 28.55
N PRO A 77 1.59 -19.47 27.53
CA PRO A 77 1.47 -18.03 27.74
C PRO A 77 0.13 -17.58 28.33
N SER A 78 0.14 -16.35 28.88
CA SER A 78 -1.05 -15.70 29.43
C SER A 78 -2.19 -15.61 28.42
N MET A 79 -3.43 -15.68 28.91
CA MET A 79 -4.63 -15.50 28.08
C MET A 79 -4.76 -14.10 27.48
N LEU A 80 -4.01 -13.11 27.98
CA LEU A 80 -3.93 -11.75 27.46
C LEU A 80 -2.83 -11.57 26.39
N ASP A 81 -1.89 -12.52 26.27
CA ASP A 81 -0.87 -12.52 25.22
C ASP A 81 -1.36 -13.37 24.04
N PHE A 82 -2.28 -12.81 23.27
CA PHE A 82 -2.93 -13.49 22.15
C PHE A 82 -1.95 -13.99 21.09
N ILE A 83 -0.84 -13.28 20.86
CA ILE A 83 0.14 -13.59 19.80
C ILE A 83 1.02 -14.76 20.21
N ASN A 84 1.62 -14.74 21.40
CA ASN A 84 2.47 -15.84 21.82
C ASN A 84 1.64 -17.05 22.26
N LYS A 85 0.41 -16.86 22.77
CA LYS A 85 -0.55 -17.94 22.96
C LYS A 85 -0.86 -18.66 21.63
N ALA A 86 -1.17 -17.94 20.56
CA ALA A 86 -1.44 -18.56 19.24
C ALA A 86 -0.21 -19.33 18.69
N LYS A 87 0.99 -18.77 18.84
CA LYS A 87 2.25 -19.45 18.49
C LYS A 87 2.50 -20.71 19.32
N TRP A 88 2.24 -20.66 20.63
CA TRP A 88 2.36 -21.78 21.56
C TRP A 88 1.34 -22.86 21.25
N ASP A 89 0.06 -22.50 21.06
CA ASP A 89 -1.02 -23.44 20.73
C ASP A 89 -0.73 -24.15 19.40
N ALA A 90 -0.20 -23.44 18.40
CA ALA A 90 0.21 -24.03 17.12
C ALA A 90 1.41 -25.00 17.24
N TRP A 91 2.43 -24.67 18.03
CA TRP A 91 3.58 -25.57 18.25
C TRP A 91 3.19 -26.78 19.11
N ASN A 92 2.48 -26.58 20.20
CA ASN A 92 1.98 -27.64 21.08
C ASN A 92 1.05 -28.62 20.35
N ALA A 93 0.27 -28.15 19.37
CA ALA A 93 -0.59 -29.02 18.53
C ALA A 93 0.19 -30.02 17.66
N LEU A 94 1.51 -29.84 17.44
CA LEU A 94 2.34 -30.84 16.76
C LEU A 94 2.79 -32.00 17.67
N GLY A 95 2.67 -31.85 18.99
CA GLY A 95 2.96 -32.90 19.97
C GLY A 95 4.33 -33.57 19.76
N SER A 96 4.33 -34.90 19.62
CA SER A 96 5.53 -35.72 19.45
C SER A 96 5.97 -35.91 17.98
N LEU A 97 5.62 -35.00 17.06
CA LEU A 97 6.05 -35.07 15.67
C LEU A 97 7.60 -35.09 15.56
N PRO A 98 8.23 -36.07 14.89
CA PRO A 98 9.69 -36.15 14.77
C PRO A 98 10.31 -34.95 14.05
N LYS A 99 11.51 -34.53 14.46
CA LYS A 99 12.25 -33.40 13.86
C LYS A 99 12.43 -33.54 12.35
N GLU A 100 12.71 -34.75 11.87
CA GLU A 100 12.82 -35.08 10.45
C GLU A 100 11.51 -34.78 9.68
N THR A 101 10.37 -35.19 10.25
CA THR A 101 9.04 -34.97 9.64
C THR A 101 8.64 -33.50 9.72
N ALA A 102 9.00 -32.79 10.78
CA ALA A 102 8.82 -31.35 10.88
C ALA A 102 9.64 -30.58 9.84
N ARG A 103 10.90 -30.98 9.58
CA ARG A 103 11.73 -30.42 8.49
C ARG A 103 11.11 -30.67 7.12
N GLN A 104 10.66 -31.90 6.84
CA GLN A 104 9.99 -32.22 5.57
C GLN A 104 8.75 -31.35 5.35
N ASN A 105 7.82 -31.36 6.30
CA ASN A 105 6.57 -30.60 6.22
C ASN A 105 6.82 -29.08 6.07
N TYR A 106 7.91 -28.55 6.63
CA TYR A 106 8.31 -27.15 6.46
C TYR A 106 8.81 -26.86 5.03
N VAL A 107 9.67 -27.72 4.47
CA VAL A 107 10.17 -27.60 3.09
C VAL A 107 9.04 -27.72 2.09
N ASP A 108 8.13 -28.68 2.27
CA ASP A 108 6.95 -28.86 1.41
C ASP A 108 6.03 -27.63 1.45
N LEU A 109 5.79 -27.07 2.66
CA LEU A 109 4.97 -25.89 2.84
C LEU A 109 5.59 -24.65 2.18
N VAL A 110 6.89 -24.39 2.36
CA VAL A 110 7.59 -23.28 1.67
C VAL A 110 7.58 -23.47 0.15
N SER A 111 7.77 -24.70 -0.33
CA SER A 111 7.70 -25.02 -1.76
C SER A 111 6.33 -24.70 -2.34
N SER A 112 5.25 -25.03 -1.63
CA SER A 112 3.86 -24.72 -2.05
C SER A 112 3.50 -23.23 -2.07
N LEU A 113 4.31 -22.38 -1.40
CA LEU A 113 4.14 -20.93 -1.39
C LEU A 113 4.98 -20.22 -2.46
N SER A 114 5.89 -20.96 -3.12
CA SER A 114 6.75 -20.44 -4.18
C SER A 114 6.10 -20.66 -5.55
N PRO A 115 6.08 -19.67 -6.47
CA PRO A 115 5.52 -19.86 -7.81
C PRO A 115 6.45 -20.75 -8.66
N SER A 116 6.18 -22.06 -8.69
CA SER A 116 6.94 -23.05 -9.44
C SER A 116 6.79 -22.87 -10.96
N SER A 117 7.91 -22.79 -11.66
CA SER A 117 7.97 -22.51 -13.10
C SER A 117 7.86 -23.76 -13.98
N GLU A 118 6.68 -23.99 -14.54
CA GLU A 118 6.44 -24.79 -15.76
C GLU A 118 5.53 -23.95 -16.68
N SER A 119 5.66 -23.89 -18.01
CA SER A 119 6.45 -24.69 -18.96
C SER A 119 7.11 -23.77 -20.02
N SER A 120 8.11 -24.26 -20.76
CA SER A 120 8.80 -23.51 -21.81
C SER A 120 8.88 -24.27 -23.14
N SER A 121 8.62 -23.57 -24.26
CA SER A 121 9.20 -23.83 -25.60
C SER A 121 8.75 -22.78 -26.64
N GLN A 122 9.63 -22.46 -27.61
CA GLN A 122 9.43 -21.68 -28.86
C GLN A 122 9.15 -20.14 -28.70
N VAL A 123 10.10 -19.19 -28.76
CA VAL A 123 10.99 -18.77 -29.88
C VAL A 123 10.18 -18.36 -31.12
N LYS A 124 10.19 -17.13 -31.71
CA LYS A 124 10.94 -15.84 -31.59
C LYS A 124 10.13 -14.75 -32.39
N PRO A 125 10.55 -13.47 -32.61
CA PRO A 125 11.49 -12.56 -31.92
C PRO A 125 10.97 -11.09 -31.69
N ALA A 126 11.75 -10.31 -30.92
CA ALA A 126 11.99 -8.85 -31.05
C ALA A 126 10.84 -7.81 -31.20
N ALA A 127 10.61 -7.05 -30.13
CA ALA A 127 10.49 -5.58 -30.17
C ALA A 127 11.03 -5.00 -28.85
N ALA A 128 11.77 -3.88 -28.89
CA ALA A 128 12.37 -3.30 -27.69
C ALA A 128 11.35 -2.46 -26.90
N ASN A 129 11.18 -2.77 -25.61
CA ASN A 129 10.52 -1.88 -24.66
C ASN A 129 10.95 -2.27 -23.24
N GLU A 130 11.79 -1.46 -22.60
CA GLU A 130 12.30 -1.73 -21.24
C GLU A 130 11.20 -1.50 -20.20
N LYS A 131 10.40 -2.54 -19.95
CA LYS A 131 9.54 -2.58 -18.76
C LYS A 131 10.41 -2.68 -17.51
N GLN A 132 10.63 -1.53 -16.86
CA GLN A 132 10.89 -1.47 -15.42
C GLN A 132 9.94 -2.46 -14.69
N PRO A 133 10.43 -3.23 -13.71
CA PRO A 133 9.56 -4.12 -12.94
C PRO A 133 8.52 -3.29 -12.21
N GLY A 134 7.25 -3.42 -12.62
CA GLY A 134 6.16 -2.61 -12.09
C GLY A 134 6.00 -2.84 -10.59
N SER A 135 6.01 -1.76 -9.81
CA SER A 135 5.69 -1.83 -8.38
C SER A 135 4.27 -2.37 -8.19
N GLU A 136 4.07 -3.19 -7.15
CA GLU A 136 2.72 -3.56 -6.74
C GLU A 136 1.94 -2.33 -6.21
N ASN A 137 2.61 -1.30 -5.68
CA ASN A 137 1.97 -0.17 -5.00
C ASN A 137 1.59 1.00 -5.92
N ILE A 138 2.30 1.22 -7.03
CA ILE A 138 1.95 2.22 -8.05
C ILE A 138 2.10 1.65 -9.48
N ILE A 139 1.14 1.97 -10.35
CA ILE A 139 1.17 1.63 -11.78
C ILE A 139 1.50 2.88 -12.58
N VAL A 140 2.62 2.86 -13.32
CA VAL A 140 3.02 3.94 -14.22
C VAL A 140 2.83 3.49 -15.68
N THR A 141 2.17 4.32 -16.50
CA THR A 141 1.92 4.05 -17.91
C THR A 141 2.03 5.33 -18.73
N SER A 142 2.80 5.32 -19.83
CA SER A 142 2.88 6.43 -20.78
C SER A 142 2.19 6.08 -22.11
N GLN A 143 1.22 6.90 -22.53
CA GLN A 143 0.46 6.73 -23.78
C GLN A 143 -0.20 8.06 -24.18
N ASP A 144 -0.49 8.27 -25.47
CA ASP A 144 -1.19 9.48 -25.98
C ASP A 144 -0.56 10.83 -25.55
N GLY A 145 0.75 10.86 -25.32
CA GLY A 145 1.46 12.04 -24.80
C GLY A 145 1.28 12.30 -23.30
N ILE A 146 0.72 11.34 -22.56
CA ILE A 146 0.43 11.46 -21.12
C ILE A 146 1.14 10.34 -20.34
N THR A 147 1.90 10.70 -19.31
CA THR A 147 2.40 9.74 -18.32
C THR A 147 1.49 9.73 -17.10
N LYS A 148 0.73 8.63 -16.93
CA LYS A 148 -0.15 8.41 -15.78
C LYS A 148 0.59 7.65 -14.69
N ILE A 149 0.60 8.21 -13.48
CA ILE A 149 1.02 7.58 -12.23
C ILE A 149 -0.26 7.26 -11.45
N MET A 150 -0.49 5.98 -11.16
CA MET A 150 -1.74 5.51 -10.54
C MET A 150 -1.47 4.77 -9.22
N PHE A 151 -2.04 5.24 -8.11
CA PHE A 151 -1.95 4.54 -6.83
C PHE A 151 -2.66 3.18 -6.91
N ASN A 152 -2.02 2.11 -6.45
CA ASN A 152 -2.45 0.73 -6.69
C ASN A 152 -2.50 -0.14 -5.41
N ARG A 153 -3.00 0.41 -4.30
CA ARG A 153 -3.33 -0.36 -3.08
C ARG A 153 -4.83 -0.26 -2.75
N PRO A 154 -5.77 -0.62 -3.66
CA PRO A 154 -7.20 -0.39 -3.46
C PRO A 154 -7.75 -1.10 -2.21
N SER A 155 -7.26 -2.30 -1.89
CA SER A 155 -7.58 -3.04 -0.66
C SER A 155 -7.11 -2.37 0.63
N LYS A 156 -6.28 -1.33 0.52
CA LYS A 156 -5.83 -0.42 1.60
C LYS A 156 -6.21 1.04 1.31
N LYS A 157 -7.25 1.27 0.48
CA LYS A 157 -7.73 2.62 0.10
C LYS A 157 -6.64 3.53 -0.49
N ASN A 158 -5.67 2.94 -1.18
CA ASN A 158 -4.48 3.60 -1.75
C ASN A 158 -3.65 4.37 -0.71
N ALA A 159 -3.63 3.93 0.56
CA ALA A 159 -2.78 4.51 1.59
C ALA A 159 -1.28 4.44 1.21
N ILE A 160 -0.50 5.45 1.56
CA ILE A 160 0.88 5.65 1.12
C ILE A 160 1.87 5.11 2.16
N THR A 161 2.65 4.10 1.77
CA THR A 161 3.75 3.54 2.58
C THR A 161 5.04 4.32 2.39
N THR A 162 5.99 4.16 3.31
CA THR A 162 7.38 4.66 3.16
C THR A 162 8.06 4.22 1.86
N SER A 163 7.66 3.09 1.25
CA SER A 163 8.14 2.70 -0.08
C SER A 163 7.49 3.54 -1.18
N MET A 164 6.16 3.73 -1.13
CA MET A 164 5.42 4.53 -2.12
C MET A 164 5.93 5.97 -2.23
N TYR A 165 6.32 6.60 -1.12
CA TYR A 165 6.98 7.90 -1.14
C TYR A 165 8.17 7.92 -2.11
N LYS A 166 9.08 6.93 -2.01
CA LYS A 166 10.27 6.81 -2.86
C LYS A 166 9.92 6.41 -4.30
N GLU A 167 8.96 5.50 -4.47
CA GLU A 167 8.45 5.07 -5.78
C GLU A 167 7.84 6.24 -6.56
N ILE A 168 7.11 7.14 -5.88
CA ILE A 168 6.50 8.34 -6.47
C ILE A 168 7.56 9.39 -6.82
N ILE A 169 8.56 9.63 -5.96
CA ILE A 169 9.72 10.49 -6.29
C ILE A 169 10.43 9.98 -7.55
N HIS A 170 10.67 8.67 -7.64
CA HIS A 170 11.28 8.06 -8.83
C HIS A 170 10.38 8.19 -10.08
N ALA A 171 9.06 7.99 -9.94
CA ALA A 171 8.12 8.13 -11.04
C ALA A 171 8.02 9.58 -11.55
N LEU A 172 8.00 10.58 -10.66
CA LEU A 172 8.08 12.01 -11.01
C LEU A 172 9.41 12.34 -11.71
N LYS A 173 10.54 11.82 -11.21
CA LYS A 173 11.86 12.04 -11.83
C LYS A 173 12.02 11.39 -13.21
N ALA A 174 11.32 10.28 -13.47
CA ALA A 174 11.24 9.69 -14.80
C ALA A 174 10.29 10.50 -15.71
N ALA A 175 9.10 10.85 -15.20
CA ALA A 175 8.10 11.60 -15.97
C ALA A 175 8.54 13.03 -16.33
N SER A 176 9.42 13.66 -15.55
CA SER A 176 9.97 14.97 -15.87
C SER A 176 10.91 14.97 -17.08
N THR A 177 11.54 13.84 -17.40
CA THR A 177 12.50 13.69 -18.51
C THR A 177 11.99 12.85 -19.69
N ASP A 178 10.85 12.16 -19.56
CA ASP A 178 10.25 11.38 -20.65
C ASP A 178 9.64 12.23 -21.80
N ASN A 179 9.09 11.57 -22.82
CA ASN A 179 8.46 12.24 -23.97
C ASN A 179 6.99 12.66 -23.75
N SER A 180 6.42 12.53 -22.55
CA SER A 180 5.06 13.00 -22.27
C SER A 180 4.97 14.53 -22.22
N ALA A 181 3.84 15.08 -22.67
CA ALA A 181 3.50 16.49 -22.54
C ALA A 181 2.84 16.82 -21.19
N ILE A 182 2.17 15.85 -20.57
CA ILE A 182 1.41 16.00 -19.31
C ILE A 182 1.66 14.78 -18.43
N THR A 183 1.78 15.00 -17.11
CA THR A 183 1.78 13.92 -16.11
C THR A 183 0.49 13.95 -15.29
N VAL A 184 -0.07 12.78 -15.01
CA VAL A 184 -1.39 12.63 -14.37
C VAL A 184 -1.33 11.72 -13.16
N PHE A 185 -1.88 12.14 -12.03
CA PHE A 185 -2.09 11.31 -10.84
C PHE A 185 -3.55 10.86 -10.72
N THR A 186 -3.77 9.59 -10.37
CA THR A 186 -5.12 9.05 -10.08
C THR A 186 -5.03 7.83 -9.15
N GLY A 187 -6.16 7.39 -8.56
CA GLY A 187 -6.23 6.19 -7.74
C GLY A 187 -6.88 5.01 -8.49
N ASN A 188 -6.47 3.78 -8.16
CA ASN A 188 -7.19 2.57 -8.56
C ASN A 188 -8.33 2.27 -7.57
N GLY A 189 -9.49 1.83 -8.07
CA GLY A 189 -10.68 1.54 -7.25
C GLY A 189 -11.41 2.79 -6.73
N ASP A 190 -12.07 2.65 -5.58
CA ASP A 190 -13.06 3.64 -5.08
C ASP A 190 -12.45 4.88 -4.40
N TYR A 191 -11.15 4.89 -4.14
CA TYR A 191 -10.44 5.98 -3.45
C TYR A 191 -9.38 6.58 -4.37
N TYR A 192 -9.17 7.90 -4.27
CA TYR A 192 -7.94 8.49 -4.79
C TYR A 192 -6.79 8.02 -3.90
N SER A 193 -6.76 8.46 -2.64
CA SER A 193 -5.94 7.86 -1.58
C SER A 193 -6.40 8.31 -0.18
N SER A 194 -6.35 7.41 0.79
CA SER A 194 -6.56 7.73 2.20
C SER A 194 -5.35 8.37 2.91
N GLY A 195 -4.36 8.88 2.18
CA GLY A 195 -3.19 9.54 2.73
C GLY A 195 -2.16 8.55 3.29
N ASN A 196 -1.41 8.97 4.31
CA ASN A 196 -0.39 8.13 4.96
C ASN A 196 -0.93 6.78 5.46
N ASP A 197 -0.24 5.68 5.16
CA ASP A 197 -0.53 4.39 5.78
C ASP A 197 -0.01 4.40 7.21
N LEU A 198 -0.93 4.37 8.19
CA LEU A 198 -0.57 4.59 9.59
C LEU A 198 0.32 3.49 10.19
N THR A 199 0.53 2.38 9.48
CA THR A 199 1.56 1.39 9.85
C THR A 199 2.98 1.95 9.78
N ASN A 200 3.22 3.02 9.01
CA ASN A 200 4.50 3.74 8.96
C ASN A 200 4.93 4.25 10.36
N PHE A 201 3.98 4.46 11.28
CA PHE A 201 4.23 4.94 12.65
C PHE A 201 4.29 3.82 13.71
N THR A 202 4.00 2.56 13.36
CA THR A 202 3.84 1.47 14.34
C THR A 202 5.00 0.48 14.39
N ASP A 203 5.87 0.47 13.38
CA ASP A 203 6.97 -0.49 13.23
C ASP A 203 8.31 0.10 13.75
N VAL A 204 8.24 0.83 14.88
CA VAL A 204 9.31 1.69 15.39
C VAL A 204 9.82 1.17 16.74
N SER A 205 11.13 1.02 16.88
CA SER A 205 11.75 0.70 18.18
C SER A 205 11.72 1.93 19.10
N PRO A 206 11.40 1.80 20.40
CA PRO A 206 11.41 2.93 21.34
C PRO A 206 12.74 3.69 21.34
N ASN A 207 13.86 2.98 21.13
CA ASN A 207 15.21 3.55 21.13
C ASN A 207 15.57 4.29 19.82
N SER A 208 14.68 4.36 18.82
CA SER A 208 14.94 4.97 17.51
C SER A 208 13.85 5.95 17.06
N ILE A 209 12.96 6.39 17.96
CA ILE A 209 11.79 7.20 17.58
C ILE A 209 12.16 8.58 17.03
N GLU A 210 13.16 9.27 17.61
CA GLU A 210 13.66 10.56 17.11
C GLU A 210 14.30 10.44 15.73
N GLU A 211 15.14 9.41 15.53
CA GLU A 211 15.77 9.13 14.24
C GLU A 211 14.71 8.78 13.17
N THR A 212 13.69 8.02 13.55
CA THR A 212 12.58 7.66 12.66
C THR A 212 11.77 8.89 12.26
N ALA A 213 11.42 9.77 13.20
CA ALA A 213 10.75 11.04 12.93
C ALA A 213 11.59 11.94 12.01
N LYS A 214 12.90 12.04 12.25
CA LYS A 214 13.84 12.78 11.41
C LYS A 214 13.92 12.21 9.98
N ASN A 215 14.07 10.90 9.84
CA ASN A 215 14.15 10.23 8.54
C ASN A 215 12.82 10.32 7.77
N ALA A 216 11.67 10.28 8.46
CA ALA A 216 10.36 10.52 7.87
C ALA A 216 10.18 11.98 7.43
N SER A 217 10.69 12.96 8.19
CA SER A 217 10.64 14.40 7.86
C SER A 217 11.48 14.71 6.61
N ILE A 218 12.69 14.14 6.52
CA ILE A 218 13.55 14.25 5.34
C ILE A 218 12.85 13.67 4.10
N LEU A 219 12.28 12.46 4.20
CA LEU A 219 11.58 11.81 3.09
C LEU A 219 10.30 12.56 2.67
N LEU A 220 9.56 13.14 3.62
CA LEU A 220 8.39 13.97 3.33
C LEU A 220 8.80 15.25 2.59
N ARG A 221 9.89 15.90 3.03
CA ARG A 221 10.41 17.10 2.37
C ARG A 221 10.84 16.80 0.93
N GLU A 222 11.68 15.77 0.73
CA GLU A 222 12.11 15.29 -0.60
C GLU A 222 10.94 14.94 -1.52
N PHE A 223 9.87 14.38 -0.96
CA PHE A 223 8.65 14.05 -1.70
C PHE A 223 7.88 15.29 -2.13
N VAL A 224 7.64 16.25 -1.24
CA VAL A 224 6.93 17.50 -1.56
C VAL A 224 7.77 18.37 -2.51
N ASP A 225 9.10 18.42 -2.32
CA ASP A 225 10.04 19.08 -3.23
C ASP A 225 9.89 18.53 -4.66
N ALA A 226 9.73 17.22 -4.84
CA ALA A 226 9.51 16.61 -6.16
C ALA A 226 8.22 17.05 -6.86
N PHE A 227 7.22 17.59 -6.16
CA PHE A 227 6.05 18.25 -6.75
C PHE A 227 6.32 19.74 -7.05
N ILE A 228 7.02 20.46 -6.17
CA ILE A 228 7.44 21.86 -6.35
C ILE A 228 8.36 22.00 -7.58
N ASP A 229 9.27 21.05 -7.77
CA ASP A 229 10.23 20.99 -8.87
C ASP A 229 9.65 20.55 -10.23
N PHE A 230 8.43 19.99 -10.26
CA PHE A 230 7.98 19.21 -11.42
C PHE A 230 7.71 20.08 -12.67
N PRO A 231 8.50 19.96 -13.76
CA PRO A 231 8.58 21.00 -14.80
C PRO A 231 7.47 20.92 -15.87
N LYS A 232 6.72 19.81 -15.94
CA LYS A 232 5.62 19.64 -16.91
C LYS A 232 4.27 19.94 -16.24
N PRO A 233 3.20 20.22 -17.01
CA PRO A 233 1.84 20.22 -16.49
C PRO A 233 1.53 18.93 -15.72
N LEU A 234 1.07 19.10 -14.48
CA LEU A 234 0.78 18.04 -13.54
C LEU A 234 -0.69 18.11 -13.15
N VAL A 235 -1.46 17.06 -13.46
CA VAL A 235 -2.92 17.04 -13.27
C VAL A 235 -3.35 15.95 -12.32
N ALA A 236 -4.22 16.27 -11.37
CA ALA A 236 -4.84 15.28 -10.49
C ALA A 236 -6.22 14.89 -11.02
N VAL A 237 -6.50 13.58 -11.06
CA VAL A 237 -7.77 13.00 -11.52
C VAL A 237 -8.35 12.21 -10.34
N ILE A 238 -9.18 12.90 -9.55
CA ILE A 238 -9.67 12.49 -8.23
C ILE A 238 -10.91 11.59 -8.40
N ASN A 239 -10.67 10.29 -8.48
CA ASN A 239 -11.66 9.22 -8.69
C ASN A 239 -12.49 8.83 -7.45
N GLY A 240 -12.37 9.55 -6.33
CA GLY A 240 -13.00 9.20 -5.06
C GLY A 240 -12.36 9.93 -3.88
N PRO A 241 -12.58 9.50 -2.62
CA PRO A 241 -12.07 10.19 -1.45
C PRO A 241 -10.54 10.35 -1.41
N ALA A 242 -10.11 11.52 -0.96
CA ALA A 242 -8.73 11.97 -0.79
C ALA A 242 -8.51 12.46 0.65
N VAL A 243 -7.42 12.06 1.31
CA VAL A 243 -7.15 12.41 2.73
C VAL A 243 -5.68 12.77 2.98
N GLY A 244 -5.41 13.79 3.80
CA GLY A 244 -4.06 14.20 4.23
C GLY A 244 -3.18 14.67 3.08
N ILE A 245 -1.93 14.20 3.04
CA ILE A 245 -0.90 14.51 2.04
C ILE A 245 -1.39 14.55 0.57
N VAL A 246 -2.32 13.68 0.16
CA VAL A 246 -2.82 13.68 -1.22
C VAL A 246 -3.83 14.79 -1.53
N VAL A 247 -4.23 15.55 -0.51
CA VAL A 247 -5.12 16.72 -0.58
C VAL A 247 -4.32 18.01 -0.47
N THR A 248 -3.34 18.07 0.43
CA THR A 248 -2.45 19.24 0.59
C THR A 248 -1.61 19.50 -0.65
N LEU A 249 -1.03 18.45 -1.24
CA LEU A 249 -0.30 18.49 -2.50
C LEU A 249 -1.10 19.13 -3.66
N LEU A 250 -2.44 19.16 -3.62
CA LEU A 250 -3.25 19.69 -4.72
C LEU A 250 -2.98 21.18 -5.00
N GLY A 251 -2.46 21.96 -4.04
CA GLY A 251 -1.97 23.32 -4.29
C GLY A 251 -0.73 23.39 -5.20
N LEU A 252 -0.03 22.28 -5.40
CA LEU A 252 1.14 22.13 -6.27
C LEU A 252 0.79 21.54 -7.66
N PHE A 253 -0.44 21.05 -7.85
CA PHE A 253 -0.95 20.61 -9.16
C PHE A 253 -1.40 21.80 -10.00
N ASP A 254 -1.32 21.68 -11.33
CA ASP A 254 -1.69 22.74 -12.28
C ASP A 254 -3.15 22.66 -12.74
N ALA A 255 -3.77 21.48 -12.59
CA ALA A 255 -5.21 21.29 -12.67
C ALA A 255 -5.65 20.11 -11.80
N VAL A 256 -6.89 20.15 -11.30
CA VAL A 256 -7.48 19.12 -10.45
C VAL A 256 -8.90 18.85 -10.93
N TYR A 257 -9.15 17.65 -11.45
CA TYR A 257 -10.47 17.21 -11.93
C TYR A 257 -11.02 16.15 -11.00
N ALA A 258 -12.26 16.32 -10.53
CA ALA A 258 -12.86 15.42 -9.55
C ALA A 258 -14.15 14.77 -10.05
N SER A 259 -14.39 13.53 -9.62
CA SER A 259 -15.72 12.94 -9.63
C SER A 259 -16.59 13.61 -8.54
N ASP A 260 -17.90 13.75 -8.77
CA ASP A 260 -18.86 14.27 -7.81
C ASP A 260 -18.92 13.46 -6.50
N LYS A 261 -18.58 12.16 -6.54
CA LYS A 261 -18.44 11.30 -5.36
C LYS A 261 -17.17 11.57 -4.52
N ALA A 262 -16.25 12.44 -4.97
CA ALA A 262 -15.00 12.71 -4.27
C ALA A 262 -15.21 13.59 -3.02
N THR A 263 -14.36 13.37 -2.02
CA THR A 263 -14.32 14.18 -0.79
C THR A 263 -12.88 14.46 -0.39
N PHE A 264 -12.61 15.65 0.14
CA PHE A 264 -11.27 16.14 0.45
C PHE A 264 -11.19 16.41 1.98
N HIS A 265 -10.17 15.87 2.65
CA HIS A 265 -10.12 15.84 4.12
C HIS A 265 -8.70 15.96 4.66
N THR A 266 -8.46 16.86 5.61
CA THR A 266 -7.14 17.10 6.23
C THR A 266 -7.23 17.08 7.76
N PRO A 267 -7.45 15.90 8.38
CA PRO A 267 -7.68 15.75 9.82
C PRO A 267 -6.38 15.83 10.64
N PHE A 268 -5.55 16.86 10.41
CA PHE A 268 -4.24 16.99 11.04
C PHE A 268 -4.37 17.12 12.56
N SER A 269 -5.22 18.04 13.03
CA SER A 269 -5.44 18.26 14.47
C SER A 269 -6.15 17.08 15.16
N GLU A 270 -7.02 16.32 14.48
CA GLU A 270 -7.58 15.07 15.03
C GLU A 270 -6.50 14.00 15.30
N LEU A 271 -5.38 14.07 14.55
CA LEU A 271 -4.24 13.17 14.65
C LEU A 271 -3.05 13.78 15.42
N GLY A 272 -3.23 14.94 16.07
CA GLY A 272 -2.16 15.64 16.78
C GLY A 272 -1.01 16.15 15.89
N GLN A 273 -1.25 16.32 14.59
CA GLN A 273 -0.26 16.75 13.59
C GLN A 273 -0.50 18.20 13.14
N SER A 274 0.54 18.80 12.54
CA SER A 274 0.45 20.06 11.79
C SER A 274 0.18 19.79 10.30
N PRO A 275 -0.21 20.82 9.51
CA PRO A 275 -0.24 20.73 8.05
C PRO A 275 1.12 20.40 7.42
N GLU A 276 1.06 19.91 6.18
CA GLU A 276 2.19 19.58 5.31
C GLU A 276 1.84 19.90 3.83
N GLY A 277 2.72 19.57 2.88
CA GLY A 277 2.43 19.68 1.45
C GLY A 277 2.34 21.12 0.93
N CYS A 278 2.96 22.07 1.64
CA CYS A 278 2.80 23.52 1.49
C CYS A 278 1.38 24.03 1.76
N ALA A 279 0.51 23.26 2.41
CA ALA A 279 -0.89 23.67 2.62
C ALA A 279 -1.04 24.87 3.56
N SER A 280 -0.14 25.07 4.52
CA SER A 280 -0.15 26.26 5.40
C SER A 280 -0.04 27.58 4.63
N TYR A 281 0.54 27.55 3.43
CA TYR A 281 0.72 28.71 2.55
C TYR A 281 -0.24 28.68 1.35
N THR A 282 -0.38 27.53 0.68
CA THR A 282 -1.18 27.41 -0.54
C THR A 282 -2.68 27.48 -0.27
N PHE A 283 -3.21 26.83 0.78
CA PHE A 283 -4.65 26.83 1.03
C PHE A 283 -5.18 28.24 1.37
N PRO A 284 -4.55 29.03 2.27
CA PRO A 284 -4.97 30.43 2.48
C PRO A 284 -4.96 31.30 1.22
N LYS A 285 -4.06 31.03 0.25
CA LYS A 285 -4.04 31.72 -1.06
C LYS A 285 -5.11 31.22 -2.03
N ILE A 286 -5.53 29.95 -1.94
CA ILE A 286 -6.51 29.32 -2.83
C ILE A 286 -7.95 29.59 -2.36
N MET A 287 -8.26 29.31 -1.09
CA MET A 287 -9.63 29.34 -0.53
C MET A 287 -9.89 30.47 0.47
N GLY A 288 -8.87 31.30 0.76
CA GLY A 288 -8.91 32.30 1.81
C GLY A 288 -8.67 31.73 3.21
N PRO A 289 -8.22 32.56 4.17
CA PRO A 289 -7.75 32.08 5.48
C PRO A 289 -8.84 31.40 6.32
N ALA A 290 -10.09 31.86 6.26
CA ALA A 290 -11.18 31.28 7.03
C ALA A 290 -11.53 29.85 6.59
N LYS A 291 -11.50 29.56 5.27
CA LYS A 291 -11.76 28.22 4.74
C LYS A 291 -10.56 27.30 4.88
N ALA A 292 -9.34 27.84 4.73
CA ALA A 292 -8.13 27.12 5.08
C ALA A 292 -8.13 26.71 6.57
N ALA A 293 -8.62 27.55 7.49
CA ALA A 293 -8.78 27.21 8.90
C ALA A 293 -9.86 26.14 9.15
N GLU A 294 -11.04 26.25 8.52
CA GLU A 294 -12.06 25.18 8.52
C GLU A 294 -11.44 23.82 8.15
N MET A 295 -10.64 23.78 7.09
CA MET A 295 -10.11 22.54 6.53
C MET A 295 -8.86 22.01 7.26
N LEU A 296 -7.88 22.87 7.59
CA LEU A 296 -6.57 22.47 8.14
C LEU A 296 -6.52 22.40 9.67
N ILE A 297 -7.31 23.24 10.37
CA ILE A 297 -7.30 23.33 11.84
C ILE A 297 -8.51 22.59 12.41
N PHE A 298 -9.69 22.79 11.84
CA PHE A 298 -10.93 22.15 12.30
C PHE A 298 -11.28 20.85 11.54
N GLY A 299 -10.39 20.39 10.66
CA GLY A 299 -10.51 19.09 9.98
C GLY A 299 -11.72 18.97 9.05
N LYS A 300 -12.32 20.07 8.59
CA LYS A 300 -13.55 20.01 7.78
C LYS A 300 -13.31 19.21 6.51
N LYS A 301 -14.14 18.17 6.34
CA LYS A 301 -14.26 17.41 5.10
C LYS A 301 -15.09 18.21 4.09
N LEU A 302 -14.55 18.41 2.90
CA LEU A 302 -15.25 19.05 1.78
C LEU A 302 -15.79 17.98 0.81
N THR A 303 -16.97 18.23 0.25
CA THR A 303 -17.44 17.60 -0.99
C THR A 303 -16.65 18.09 -2.20
N ALA A 304 -16.74 17.39 -3.34
CA ALA A 304 -16.15 17.86 -4.60
C ALA A 304 -16.67 19.25 -5.03
N GLY A 305 -17.97 19.49 -4.89
CA GLY A 305 -18.59 20.79 -5.17
C GLY A 305 -18.06 21.91 -4.27
N GLU A 306 -17.94 21.66 -2.96
CA GLU A 306 -17.34 22.62 -2.03
C GLU A 306 -15.87 22.89 -2.34
N ALA A 307 -15.08 21.85 -2.64
CA ALA A 307 -13.66 22.00 -2.96
C ALA A 307 -13.45 22.79 -4.27
N CYS A 308 -14.36 22.66 -5.24
CA CYS A 308 -14.36 23.46 -6.46
C CYS A 308 -14.78 24.92 -6.21
N ALA A 309 -15.85 25.15 -5.44
CA ALA A 309 -16.27 26.49 -5.02
C ALA A 309 -15.21 27.22 -4.14
N GLN A 310 -14.28 26.47 -3.55
CA GLN A 310 -13.12 26.98 -2.80
C GLN A 310 -11.81 26.97 -3.61
N GLY A 311 -11.85 26.72 -4.92
CA GLY A 311 -10.69 26.82 -5.82
C GLY A 311 -9.66 25.68 -5.74
N LEU A 312 -9.85 24.68 -4.88
CA LEU A 312 -8.95 23.51 -4.76
C LEU A 312 -9.19 22.48 -5.88
N VAL A 313 -10.35 22.53 -6.53
CA VAL A 313 -10.72 21.67 -7.68
C VAL A 313 -11.08 22.55 -8.87
N THR A 314 -10.48 22.27 -10.03
CA THR A 314 -10.71 23.01 -11.28
C THR A 314 -12.10 22.75 -11.86
N GLU A 315 -12.55 21.50 -11.86
CA GLU A 315 -13.88 21.11 -12.36
C GLU A 315 -14.35 19.78 -11.77
N VAL A 316 -15.66 19.63 -11.59
CA VAL A 316 -16.33 18.43 -11.05
C VAL A 316 -17.23 17.82 -12.12
N PHE A 317 -17.16 16.50 -12.27
CA PHE A 317 -17.94 15.75 -13.26
C PHE A 317 -18.80 14.70 -12.56
N PRO A 318 -19.99 14.35 -13.10
CA PRO A 318 -20.74 13.18 -12.64
C PRO A 318 -19.90 11.91 -12.75
N GLU A 319 -19.88 11.05 -11.73
CA GLU A 319 -19.12 9.78 -11.72
C GLU A 319 -19.36 8.94 -12.98
N SER A 320 -20.58 8.94 -13.52
CA SER A 320 -20.98 8.18 -14.71
C SER A 320 -20.29 8.62 -16.01
N THR A 321 -19.75 9.84 -16.07
CA THR A 321 -19.06 10.39 -17.25
C THR A 321 -17.63 10.85 -16.98
N PHE A 322 -17.27 11.10 -15.71
CA PHE A 322 -15.97 11.59 -15.21
C PHE A 322 -14.76 11.02 -15.97
N GLN A 323 -14.59 9.70 -16.01
CA GLN A 323 -13.45 9.08 -16.69
C GLN A 323 -13.42 9.42 -18.20
N LYS A 324 -14.57 9.34 -18.88
CA LYS A 324 -14.64 9.62 -20.32
C LYS A 324 -14.30 11.08 -20.61
N GLU A 325 -14.91 12.01 -19.90
CA GLU A 325 -14.75 13.45 -20.17
C GLU A 325 -13.34 13.94 -19.82
N VAL A 326 -12.81 13.56 -18.66
CA VAL A 326 -11.47 13.96 -18.21
C VAL A 326 -10.38 13.38 -19.13
N TRP A 327 -10.45 12.08 -19.49
CA TRP A 327 -9.45 11.52 -20.41
C TRP A 327 -9.58 12.08 -21.84
N THR A 328 -10.77 12.38 -22.34
CA THR A 328 -10.94 13.07 -23.64
C THR A 328 -10.34 14.49 -23.61
N ARG A 329 -10.53 15.23 -22.52
CA ARG A 329 -9.93 16.56 -22.32
C ARG A 329 -8.40 16.49 -22.26
N LEU A 330 -7.84 15.59 -21.45
CA LEU A 330 -6.40 15.41 -21.31
C LEU A 330 -5.73 14.98 -22.62
N LYS A 331 -6.34 14.08 -23.40
CA LYS A 331 -5.86 13.70 -24.75
C LYS A 331 -5.96 14.83 -25.78
N THR A 332 -6.68 15.91 -25.48
CA THR A 332 -6.71 17.13 -26.29
C THR A 332 -5.57 18.06 -25.86
N TYR A 333 -5.37 18.27 -24.56
CA TYR A 333 -4.27 19.09 -24.03
C TYR A 333 -2.88 18.50 -24.33
N ALA A 334 -2.73 17.17 -24.31
CA ALA A 334 -1.47 16.48 -24.62
C ALA A 334 -1.02 16.61 -26.10
N LYS A 335 -1.85 17.20 -26.97
CA LYS A 335 -1.52 17.52 -28.37
C LYS A 335 -1.08 18.98 -28.56
N LEU A 336 -1.12 19.81 -27.51
CA LEU A 336 -0.62 21.18 -27.56
C LEU A 336 0.92 21.18 -27.59
N PRO A 337 1.58 22.23 -28.13
CA PRO A 337 3.04 22.26 -28.24
C PRO A 337 3.74 22.17 -26.88
N THR A 338 4.43 21.05 -26.61
CA THR A 338 5.00 20.72 -25.29
C THR A 338 5.91 21.79 -24.70
N ASN A 339 6.73 22.46 -25.54
CA ASN A 339 7.57 23.56 -25.09
C ASN A 339 6.75 24.79 -24.64
N SER A 340 5.61 25.07 -25.28
CA SER A 340 4.70 26.14 -24.84
C SER A 340 4.12 25.81 -23.48
N LEU A 341 3.58 24.59 -23.29
CA LEU A 341 3.06 24.12 -22.00
C LEU A 341 4.09 24.24 -20.87
N ARG A 342 5.32 23.81 -21.11
CA ARG A 342 6.42 23.87 -20.14
C ARG A 342 6.81 25.31 -19.79
N ILE A 343 6.98 26.18 -20.79
CA ILE A 343 7.34 27.59 -20.56
C ILE A 343 6.21 28.35 -19.87
N SER A 344 4.95 28.09 -20.22
CA SER A 344 3.79 28.67 -19.52
C SER A 344 3.75 28.26 -18.04
N LYS A 345 4.02 26.98 -17.71
CA LYS A 345 4.13 26.55 -16.32
C LYS A 345 5.30 27.24 -15.59
N GLU A 346 6.47 27.32 -16.21
CA GLU A 346 7.65 27.96 -15.63
C GLU A 346 7.38 29.43 -15.26
N LEU A 347 6.74 30.20 -16.15
CA LEU A 347 6.39 31.60 -15.91
C LEU A 347 5.33 31.77 -14.80
N ILE A 348 4.48 30.77 -14.57
CA ILE A 348 3.48 30.78 -13.48
C ILE A 348 4.11 30.36 -12.14
N ARG A 349 5.02 29.38 -12.12
CA ARG A 349 5.52 28.72 -10.90
C ARG A 349 6.83 29.30 -10.35
N SER A 350 7.73 29.79 -11.21
CA SER A 350 9.09 30.21 -10.83
C SER A 350 9.13 31.21 -9.67
N ASN A 351 8.29 32.25 -9.72
CA ASN A 351 8.22 33.31 -8.69
C ASN A 351 7.78 32.81 -7.29
N GLU A 352 7.11 31.66 -7.21
CA GLU A 352 6.61 31.07 -5.96
C GLU A 352 7.56 30.01 -5.40
N LYS A 353 8.47 29.49 -6.24
CA LYS A 353 9.20 28.23 -6.01
C LYS A 353 10.09 28.26 -4.75
N GLU A 354 10.88 29.31 -4.58
CA GLU A 354 11.73 29.50 -3.40
C GLU A 354 10.91 29.54 -2.10
N LYS A 355 9.77 30.26 -2.10
CA LYS A 355 8.88 30.33 -0.94
C LYS A 355 8.22 28.99 -0.65
N LEU A 356 7.86 28.21 -1.68
CA LEU A 356 7.31 26.86 -1.49
C LEU A 356 8.32 25.90 -0.84
N HIS A 357 9.57 25.86 -1.30
CA HIS A 357 10.62 25.05 -0.64
C HIS A 357 10.87 25.50 0.81
N ALA A 358 10.86 26.81 1.08
CA ALA A 358 11.00 27.34 2.44
C ALA A 358 9.82 26.91 3.35
N VAL A 359 8.59 26.96 2.86
CA VAL A 359 7.39 26.48 3.58
C VAL A 359 7.45 24.98 3.80
N ASN A 360 7.84 24.19 2.79
CA ASN A 360 8.01 22.74 2.92
C ASN A 360 9.02 22.38 4.04
N ALA A 361 10.15 23.07 4.08
CA ALA A 361 11.15 22.89 5.13
C ALA A 361 10.65 23.29 6.53
N GLU A 362 9.87 24.37 6.64
CA GLU A 362 9.24 24.83 7.88
C GLU A 362 8.19 23.82 8.38
N GLU A 363 7.24 23.42 7.54
CA GLU A 363 6.21 22.41 7.83
C GLU A 363 6.82 21.07 8.25
N CYS A 364 7.81 20.55 7.52
CA CYS A 364 8.48 19.28 7.85
C CYS A 364 9.26 19.36 9.18
N THR A 365 9.80 20.52 9.54
CA THR A 365 10.48 20.73 10.83
C THR A 365 9.50 20.74 11.99
N VAL A 366 8.37 21.46 11.86
CA VAL A 366 7.29 21.48 12.87
C VAL A 366 6.67 20.09 13.02
N LEU A 367 6.39 19.41 11.91
CA LEU A 367 5.75 18.09 11.90
C LEU A 367 6.65 17.00 12.52
N GLN A 368 7.98 17.08 12.34
CA GLN A 368 8.92 16.21 13.05
C GLN A 368 8.74 16.31 14.57
N GLY A 369 8.62 17.53 15.11
CA GLY A 369 8.35 17.75 16.53
C GLY A 369 6.96 17.27 16.95
N ARG A 370 5.95 17.43 16.09
CA ARG A 370 4.58 16.94 16.35
C ARG A 370 4.50 15.42 16.45
N TRP A 371 5.22 14.65 15.63
CA TRP A 371 5.23 13.18 15.73
C TRP A 371 5.81 12.66 17.06
N LEU A 372 6.64 13.45 17.75
CA LEU A 372 7.19 13.14 19.07
C LEU A 372 6.29 13.62 20.23
N SER A 373 5.16 14.29 19.95
CA SER A 373 4.24 14.80 20.97
C SER A 373 3.31 13.73 21.53
N GLU A 374 2.98 13.83 22.82
CA GLU A 374 1.99 12.96 23.48
C GLU A 374 0.63 13.00 22.76
N GLU A 375 0.20 14.17 22.28
CA GLU A 375 -1.06 14.34 21.53
C GLU A 375 -1.09 13.47 20.26
N CYS A 376 -0.01 13.50 19.47
CA CYS A 376 0.09 12.69 18.25
C CYS A 376 0.19 11.19 18.57
N MET A 377 1.02 10.81 19.54
CA MET A 377 1.16 9.40 19.95
C MET A 377 -0.17 8.83 20.46
N ASN A 378 -0.87 9.57 21.34
CA ASN A 378 -2.17 9.18 21.86
C ASN A 378 -3.24 9.10 20.75
N ALA A 379 -3.26 10.05 19.80
CA ALA A 379 -4.20 10.02 18.69
C ALA A 379 -3.99 8.81 17.76
N LEU A 380 -2.72 8.48 17.44
CA LEU A 380 -2.37 7.32 16.63
C LEU A 380 -2.73 5.99 17.31
N MET A 381 -2.42 5.85 18.62
CA MET A 381 -2.84 4.67 19.40
C MET A 381 -4.38 4.52 19.43
N ASN A 382 -5.10 5.62 19.66
CA ASN A 382 -6.56 5.64 19.64
C ASN A 382 -7.12 5.20 18.27
N PHE A 383 -6.58 5.70 17.17
CA PHE A 383 -7.00 5.30 15.82
C PHE A 383 -6.79 3.80 15.58
N MET A 384 -5.61 3.27 15.91
CA MET A 384 -5.30 1.85 15.76
C MET A 384 -6.23 0.97 16.62
N SER A 385 -6.58 1.40 17.83
CA SER A 385 -7.52 0.69 18.73
C SER A 385 -8.98 0.67 18.25
N ARG A 386 -9.37 1.60 17.36
CA ARG A 386 -10.69 1.61 16.69
C ARG A 386 -10.67 0.67 15.48
N LYS A 387 -9.57 0.67 14.73
CA LYS A 387 -9.37 -0.17 13.53
C LYS A 387 -9.27 -1.67 13.83
N SER A 388 -8.94 -2.08 15.06
CA SER A 388 -8.94 -3.47 15.51
C SER A 388 -10.27 -3.98 16.09
N LYS A 389 -11.31 -3.13 16.09
CA LYS A 389 -12.68 -3.44 16.55
C LYS A 389 -13.70 -3.47 15.39
N LEU A 390 -13.20 -3.43 14.14
CA LEU A 390 -13.93 -3.42 12.87
C LEU A 390 -13.37 -4.53 11.97
#